data_AF-A0AAV2QAN6-F1
#
_entry.id   AF-A0AAV2QAN6-F1
#
_cell.length_a   1.000
_cell.length_b   1.000
_cell.length_c   1.000
_cell.angle_alpha   90.00
_cell.angle_beta   90.00
_cell.angle_gamma   90.00
#
_symmetry.space_group_name_H-M   'P 1'
#
loop_
_entity.id
_entity.type
_entity.pdbx_description
1 polymer ?
#
loop_
_entity_poly.entity_id
_entity_poly.type
_entity_poly.pdbx_seq_one_letter_code
_entity_poly.pdbx_strand_id
1 'polypeptide(L)'
;MKSLVAFSCLLALAVGSPQFDRSNQFSQQGSFGPVVNILRQDSQGEGTPNFSYGFESDDGISVNSRGFEGSAGQANMEGSFSFTLPDGTLAEVRWVADEQGFRAESPLLPVAPVNPHPIPAHALEQIRFTEEQRARGLVWDEFQHRWA
;
A
#
# COMPACT_ATOMS: atom_id res chain seq x y z
N MET A 1 32.36 -60.96 -8.49
CA MET A 1 32.74 -59.57 -8.86
C MET A 1 31.55 -58.81 -9.45
N LYS A 2 30.42 -58.69 -8.73
CA LYS A 2 29.20 -57.97 -9.15
C LYS A 2 28.50 -57.26 -7.98
N SER A 3 28.86 -57.62 -6.73
CA SER A 3 28.30 -57.09 -5.49
C SER A 3 29.05 -55.90 -4.90
N LEU A 4 30.19 -55.49 -5.47
CA LEU A 4 31.05 -54.45 -4.90
C LEU A 4 30.75 -53.03 -5.42
N VAL A 5 29.95 -52.89 -6.48
CA VAL A 5 29.57 -51.58 -7.06
C VAL A 5 28.32 -51.00 -6.38
N ALA A 6 27.46 -51.84 -5.80
CA ALA A 6 26.20 -51.39 -5.20
C ALA A 6 26.37 -50.61 -3.88
N PHE A 7 27.50 -50.77 -3.18
CA PHE A 7 27.73 -50.11 -1.89
C PHE A 7 28.21 -48.66 -2.02
N SER A 8 28.73 -48.28 -3.20
CA SER A 8 29.17 -46.91 -3.49
C SER A 8 27.99 -45.94 -3.68
N CYS A 9 26.90 -46.39 -4.30
CA CYS A 9 25.75 -45.52 -4.61
C CYS A 9 24.88 -45.18 -3.39
N LEU A 10 24.92 -45.97 -2.32
CA LEU A 10 24.14 -45.68 -1.10
C LEU A 10 24.83 -44.68 -0.16
N LEU A 11 26.15 -44.49 -0.29
CA LEU A 11 26.88 -43.49 0.50
C LEU A 11 26.80 -42.08 -0.12
N ALA A 12 26.34 -41.96 -1.37
CA ALA A 12 26.23 -40.69 -2.09
C ALA A 12 24.86 -39.98 -1.95
N LEU A 13 23.87 -40.61 -1.31
CA LEU A 13 22.53 -40.02 -1.10
C LEU A 13 22.37 -39.31 0.26
N ALA A 14 23.34 -39.40 1.16
CA ALA A 14 23.24 -38.86 2.52
C ALA A 14 23.83 -37.45 2.71
N VAL A 15 24.43 -36.84 1.68
CA VAL A 15 25.03 -35.49 1.75
C VAL A 15 24.13 -34.42 1.11
N GLY A 16 22.87 -34.77 0.81
CA GLY A 16 21.88 -33.88 0.21
C GLY A 16 20.69 -33.53 1.12
N SER A 17 20.79 -33.69 2.44
CA SER A 17 19.80 -33.05 3.31
C SER A 17 20.02 -31.53 3.23
N PRO A 18 18.99 -30.72 2.94
CA PRO A 18 19.11 -29.28 3.09
C PRO A 18 19.50 -29.03 4.56
N GLN A 19 20.72 -28.56 4.77
CA GLN A 19 21.23 -28.19 6.08
C GLN A 19 20.52 -26.88 6.46
N PHE A 20 19.27 -26.98 6.89
CA PHE A 20 18.62 -25.94 7.69
C PHE A 20 19.21 -25.99 9.10
N ASP A 21 20.52 -25.77 9.21
CA ASP A 21 21.14 -25.42 10.47
C ASP A 21 21.23 -23.89 10.52
N ARG A 22 20.05 -23.28 10.66
CA ARG A 22 19.88 -21.83 10.89
C ARG A 22 20.12 -21.48 12.36
N SER A 23 20.83 -22.34 13.09
CA SER A 23 21.24 -22.08 14.45
C SER A 23 22.67 -21.52 14.44
N ASN A 24 22.75 -20.19 14.49
CA ASN A 24 23.84 -19.49 15.17
C ASN A 24 25.14 -19.08 14.42
N GLN A 25 25.13 -18.91 13.09
CA GLN A 25 26.28 -18.31 12.37
C GLN A 25 26.15 -16.82 11.97
N PHE A 26 25.20 -16.09 12.54
CA PHE A 26 25.13 -14.62 12.39
C PHE A 26 25.40 -13.91 13.72
N SER A 27 26.51 -14.26 14.36
CA SER A 27 27.10 -13.52 15.47
C SER A 27 28.33 -12.75 14.97
N GLN A 28 28.19 -11.96 13.90
CA GLN A 28 29.21 -10.99 13.50
C GLN A 28 28.57 -9.66 13.08
N GLN A 29 28.60 -8.73 14.04
CA GLN A 29 28.85 -7.30 13.83
C GLN A 29 27.91 -6.56 12.85
N GLY A 30 26.68 -6.36 13.28
CA GLY A 30 25.79 -5.31 12.81
C GLY A 30 24.52 -5.40 13.65
N SER A 31 24.08 -4.30 14.24
CA SER A 31 22.83 -4.27 15.02
C SER A 31 21.62 -4.41 14.09
N PHE A 32 21.49 -5.55 13.41
CA PHE A 32 20.26 -5.96 12.78
C PHE A 32 19.37 -6.48 13.91
N GLY A 33 18.15 -5.96 14.00
CA GLY A 33 17.19 -6.29 15.05
C GLY A 33 16.81 -7.78 15.08
N PRO A 34 15.80 -8.16 15.88
CA PRO A 34 15.31 -9.54 15.89
C PRO A 34 14.98 -10.01 14.47
N VAL A 35 15.26 -11.29 14.19
CA VAL A 35 14.88 -11.92 12.92
C VAL A 35 13.35 -11.97 12.86
N VAL A 36 12.78 -11.35 11.83
CA VAL A 36 11.34 -11.34 11.54
C VAL A 36 11.05 -12.41 10.48
N ASN A 37 10.08 -13.29 10.73
CA ASN A 37 9.68 -14.33 9.78
C ASN A 37 8.51 -13.85 8.91
N ILE A 38 8.52 -14.27 7.65
CA ILE A 38 7.39 -14.05 6.74
C ILE A 38 6.36 -15.16 6.99
N LEU A 39 5.15 -14.77 7.38
CA LEU A 39 4.03 -15.68 7.59
C LEU A 39 3.29 -15.98 6.28
N ARG A 40 3.15 -14.95 5.44
CA ARG A 40 2.46 -15.03 4.16
C ARG A 40 3.11 -14.11 3.14
N GLN A 41 3.22 -14.59 1.91
CA GLN A 41 3.56 -13.76 0.76
C GLN A 41 2.85 -14.33 -0.47
N ASP A 42 2.06 -13.51 -1.13
CA ASP A 42 1.35 -13.85 -2.36
C ASP A 42 1.47 -12.73 -3.38
N SER A 43 1.61 -13.12 -4.65
CA SER A 43 1.67 -12.20 -5.78
C SER A 43 1.03 -12.87 -6.99
N GLN A 44 0.10 -12.19 -7.64
CA GLN A 44 -0.58 -12.67 -8.84
C GLN A 44 -0.69 -11.55 -9.87
N GLY A 45 -0.66 -11.91 -11.15
CA GLY A 45 -0.85 -10.94 -12.24
C GLY A 45 0.31 -9.96 -12.43
N GLU A 46 1.52 -10.33 -11.98
CA GLU A 46 2.71 -9.48 -12.13
C GLU A 46 2.94 -9.05 -13.57
N GLY A 47 3.28 -7.77 -13.76
CA GLY A 47 3.52 -7.18 -15.08
C GLY A 47 2.25 -6.79 -15.84
N THR A 48 1.06 -6.92 -15.23
CA THR A 48 -0.20 -6.43 -15.79
C THR A 48 -0.82 -5.34 -14.89
N PRO A 49 -1.71 -4.48 -15.42
CA PRO A 49 -2.45 -3.53 -14.60
C PRO A 49 -3.28 -4.23 -13.52
N ASN A 50 -3.80 -5.42 -13.82
CA ASN A 50 -4.62 -6.22 -12.91
C ASN A 50 -3.76 -7.20 -12.12
N PHE A 51 -3.17 -6.74 -11.03
CA PHE A 51 -2.36 -7.57 -10.13
C PHE A 51 -2.94 -7.60 -8.71
N SER A 52 -2.51 -8.56 -7.91
CA SER A 52 -2.75 -8.59 -6.47
C SER A 52 -1.49 -8.99 -5.74
N TYR A 53 -1.19 -8.33 -4.62
CA TYR A 53 -0.04 -8.59 -3.79
C TYR A 53 -0.43 -8.59 -2.32
N GLY A 54 0.05 -9.58 -1.57
CA GLY A 54 -0.17 -9.72 -0.14
C GLY A 54 1.11 -10.12 0.57
N PHE A 55 1.34 -9.55 1.76
CA PHE A 55 2.50 -9.83 2.60
C PHE A 55 2.11 -9.72 4.08
N GLU A 56 2.55 -10.70 4.89
CA GLU A 56 2.39 -10.69 6.35
C GLU A 56 3.66 -11.22 7.01
N SER A 57 4.08 -10.56 8.08
CA SER A 57 5.22 -10.96 8.92
C SER A 57 4.84 -11.18 10.38
N ASP A 58 5.68 -11.92 11.11
CA ASP A 58 5.43 -12.32 12.49
C ASP A 58 5.54 -11.20 13.53
N ASP A 59 6.10 -10.06 13.14
CA ASP A 59 6.10 -8.81 13.92
C ASP A 59 4.80 -7.99 13.74
N GLY A 60 3.83 -8.52 13.00
CA GLY A 60 2.49 -7.94 12.84
C GLY A 60 2.40 -6.89 11.74
N ILE A 61 3.36 -6.83 10.81
CA ILE A 61 3.21 -6.05 9.58
C ILE A 61 2.32 -6.84 8.60
N SER A 62 1.33 -6.18 8.03
CA SER A 62 0.51 -6.70 6.95
C SER A 62 0.42 -5.67 5.82
N VAL A 63 0.55 -6.12 4.58
CA VAL A 63 0.43 -5.30 3.37
C VAL A 63 -0.47 -6.04 2.38
N ASN A 64 -1.42 -5.32 1.80
CA ASN A 64 -2.23 -5.80 0.71
C ASN A 64 -2.34 -4.70 -0.35
N SER A 65 -2.17 -5.05 -1.61
CA SER A 65 -2.42 -4.14 -2.72
C SER A 65 -3.01 -4.87 -3.91
N ARG A 66 -3.82 -4.14 -4.68
CA ARG A 66 -4.32 -4.59 -5.97
C ARG A 66 -4.16 -3.50 -7.00
N GLY A 67 -3.78 -3.90 -8.20
CA GLY A 67 -3.81 -3.06 -9.37
C GLY A 67 -5.09 -3.27 -10.18
N PHE A 68 -5.49 -2.23 -10.89
CA PHE A 68 -6.50 -2.30 -11.94
C PHE A 68 -6.20 -1.30 -13.06
N GLU A 69 -6.77 -1.53 -14.23
CA GLU A 69 -6.61 -0.64 -15.38
C GLU A 69 -7.30 0.72 -15.15
N GLY A 70 -6.57 1.81 -15.39
CA GLY A 70 -7.03 3.19 -15.29
C GLY A 70 -7.63 3.72 -16.59
N SER A 71 -8.19 4.93 -16.53
CA SER A 71 -8.97 5.56 -17.60
C SER A 71 -8.20 5.85 -18.90
N ALA A 72 -6.87 5.96 -18.84
CA ALA A 72 -6.01 6.23 -19.99
C ALA A 72 -4.94 5.13 -20.20
N GLY A 73 -5.20 3.92 -19.69
CA GLY A 73 -4.32 2.75 -19.86
C GLY A 73 -3.14 2.70 -18.89
N GLN A 74 -3.04 3.64 -17.94
CA GLN A 74 -2.17 3.49 -16.76
C GLN A 74 -2.68 2.39 -15.83
N ALA A 75 -1.80 1.88 -14.96
CA ALA A 75 -2.20 1.04 -13.85
C ALA A 75 -2.56 1.94 -12.65
N ASN A 76 -3.81 1.85 -12.19
CA ASN A 76 -4.24 2.38 -10.91
C ASN A 76 -4.02 1.31 -9.84
N MET A 77 -3.80 1.73 -8.60
CA MET A 77 -3.54 0.81 -7.49
C MET A 77 -4.27 1.27 -6.25
N GLU A 78 -4.70 0.32 -5.44
CA GLU A 78 -5.19 0.60 -4.10
C GLU A 78 -4.75 -0.50 -3.14
N GLY A 79 -4.76 -0.19 -1.85
CA GLY A 79 -4.34 -1.14 -0.86
C GLY A 79 -4.43 -0.64 0.56
N SER A 80 -3.90 -1.45 1.45
CA SER A 80 -3.71 -1.11 2.84
C SER A 80 -2.41 -1.69 3.37
N PHE A 81 -1.86 -1.02 4.37
CA PHE A 81 -0.82 -1.61 5.19
C PHE A 81 -1.15 -1.35 6.66
N SER A 82 -0.76 -2.30 7.51
CA SER A 82 -0.88 -2.17 8.94
C SER A 82 0.35 -2.66 9.66
N PHE A 83 0.60 -2.12 10.84
CA PHE A 83 1.70 -2.51 11.72
C PHE A 83 1.35 -2.21 13.17
N THR A 84 2.00 -2.90 14.10
CA THR A 84 1.76 -2.70 15.53
C THR A 84 2.60 -1.55 16.05
N LEU A 85 1.98 -0.59 16.73
CA LEU A 85 2.66 0.52 17.39
C LEU A 85 3.28 0.09 18.73
N PRO A 86 4.24 0.84 19.29
CA PRO A 86 4.86 0.50 20.58
C PRO A 86 3.89 0.40 21.77
N ASP A 87 2.71 1.00 21.65
CA ASP A 87 1.63 0.93 22.64
C ASP A 87 0.69 -0.28 22.46
N GLY A 88 0.95 -1.13 21.45
CA GLY A 88 0.14 -2.30 21.11
C GLY A 88 -1.07 -1.99 20.24
N THR A 89 -1.31 -0.74 19.85
CA THR A 89 -2.38 -0.38 18.93
C THR A 89 -2.02 -0.72 17.48
N LEU A 90 -3.01 -1.06 16.66
CA LEU A 90 -2.79 -1.32 15.24
C LEU A 90 -2.84 -0.01 14.47
N ALA A 91 -1.72 0.36 13.86
CA ALA A 91 -1.69 1.37 12.82
C ALA A 91 -2.24 0.77 11.53
N GLU A 92 -3.30 1.34 10.96
CA GLU A 92 -3.81 0.96 9.63
C GLU A 92 -3.83 2.18 8.73
N VAL A 93 -3.32 2.03 7.51
CA VAL A 93 -3.38 3.04 6.46
C VAL A 93 -3.99 2.43 5.21
N ARG A 94 -5.04 3.05 4.69
CA ARG A 94 -5.65 2.71 3.40
C ARG A 94 -5.24 3.75 2.38
N TRP A 95 -5.06 3.35 1.13
CA TRP A 95 -4.61 4.28 0.11
C TRP A 95 -5.13 3.91 -1.28
N VAL A 96 -5.25 4.93 -2.11
CA VAL A 96 -5.57 4.85 -3.53
C VAL A 96 -4.55 5.69 -4.30
N ALA A 97 -4.01 5.12 -5.37
CA ALA A 97 -3.10 5.74 -6.31
C ALA A 97 -3.72 5.66 -7.71
N ASP A 98 -4.24 6.78 -8.18
CA ASP A 98 -4.97 6.89 -9.46
C ASP A 98 -4.58 8.19 -10.19
N GLU A 99 -5.38 8.59 -11.18
CA GLU A 99 -5.20 9.81 -11.97
C GLU A 99 -5.21 11.10 -11.14
N GLN A 100 -5.79 11.06 -9.95
CA GLN A 100 -5.84 12.18 -9.01
C GLN A 100 -4.67 12.11 -8.00
N GLY A 101 -3.69 11.25 -8.24
CA GLY A 101 -2.49 11.08 -7.41
C GLY A 101 -2.68 10.09 -6.26
N PHE A 102 -1.75 10.14 -5.30
CA PHE A 102 -1.77 9.29 -4.11
C PHE A 102 -2.58 9.93 -2.98
N ARG A 103 -3.59 9.22 -2.50
CA ARG A 103 -4.43 9.64 -1.36
C ARG A 103 -4.44 8.52 -0.32
N ALA A 104 -4.12 8.87 0.92
CA ALA A 104 -4.13 7.94 2.04
C ALA A 104 -5.11 8.40 3.12
N GLU A 105 -5.74 7.43 3.76
CA GLU A 105 -6.67 7.60 4.87
C GLU A 105 -6.19 6.76 6.06
N SER A 106 -5.99 7.41 7.19
CA SER A 106 -5.67 6.76 8.46
C SER A 106 -5.96 7.68 9.64
N PRO A 107 -6.40 7.15 10.79
CA PRO A 107 -6.48 7.91 12.04
C PRO A 107 -5.14 8.51 12.50
N LEU A 108 -4.03 7.99 11.97
CA LEU A 108 -2.68 8.46 12.29
C LEU A 108 -2.23 9.67 11.47
N LEU A 109 -2.94 9.98 10.38
CA LEU A 109 -2.60 11.13 9.57
C LEU A 109 -2.99 12.42 10.30
N PRO A 110 -2.14 13.46 10.26
CA PRO A 110 -2.49 14.75 10.83
C PRO A 110 -3.79 15.28 10.25
N VAL A 111 -4.76 15.61 11.11
CA VAL A 111 -5.97 16.30 10.70
C VAL A 111 -5.63 17.78 10.50
N ALA A 112 -5.96 18.31 9.32
CA ALA A 112 -5.79 19.72 9.05
C ALA A 112 -6.50 20.56 10.13
N PRO A 113 -5.88 21.63 10.66
CA PRO A 113 -6.52 22.49 11.64
C PRO A 113 -7.86 22.99 11.10
N VAL A 114 -8.91 22.88 11.90
CA VAL A 114 -10.18 23.53 11.58
C VAL A 114 -9.90 25.02 11.46
N ASN A 115 -10.35 25.64 10.36
CA ASN A 115 -10.10 27.05 10.10
C ASN A 115 -10.59 27.87 11.32
N PRO A 116 -9.69 28.53 12.08
CA PRO A 116 -10.02 29.06 13.40
C PRO A 116 -10.93 30.29 13.33
N HIS A 117 -11.14 30.83 12.13
CA HIS A 117 -11.97 31.99 11.91
C HIS A 117 -13.28 31.57 11.22
N PRO A 118 -14.42 32.16 11.63
CA PRO A 118 -15.66 32.00 10.88
C PRO A 118 -15.44 32.49 9.45
N ILE A 119 -16.22 31.95 8.51
CA ILE A 119 -16.22 32.43 7.12
C ILE A 119 -16.47 33.95 7.15
N PRO A 120 -15.56 34.78 6.61
CA PRO A 120 -15.73 36.23 6.63
C PRO A 120 -17.06 36.67 6.01
N ALA A 121 -17.68 37.73 6.53
CA ALA A 121 -18.97 38.23 6.03
C ALA A 121 -18.98 38.46 4.51
N HIS A 122 -17.91 39.01 3.94
CA HIS A 122 -17.80 39.22 2.49
C HIS A 122 -17.84 37.90 1.69
N ALA A 123 -17.29 36.80 2.24
CA ALA A 123 -17.32 35.50 1.56
C ALA A 123 -18.74 34.91 1.58
N LEU A 124 -19.48 35.09 2.68
CA LEU A 124 -20.91 34.74 2.73
C LEU A 124 -21.75 35.59 1.75
N GLU A 125 -21.43 36.87 1.62
CA GLU A 125 -22.06 37.76 0.64
C GLU A 125 -21.75 37.34 -0.79
N GLN A 126 -20.51 36.95 -1.09
CA GLN A 126 -20.13 36.42 -2.39
C GLN A 126 -20.90 35.14 -2.73
N ILE A 127 -21.00 34.19 -1.79
CA ILE A 127 -21.79 32.95 -1.97
C ILE A 127 -23.24 33.28 -2.26
N ARG A 128 -23.88 34.14 -1.44
CA ARG A 128 -25.28 34.56 -1.64
C ARG A 128 -25.47 35.24 -2.99
N PHE A 129 -24.60 36.17 -3.35
CA PHE A 129 -24.67 36.85 -4.63
C PHE A 129 -24.54 35.87 -5.80
N THR A 130 -23.61 34.91 -5.73
CA THR A 130 -23.46 33.87 -6.76
C THR A 130 -24.71 32.98 -6.87
N GLU A 131 -25.34 32.62 -5.75
CA GLU A 131 -26.61 31.87 -5.73
C GLU A 131 -27.74 32.67 -6.37
N GLU A 132 -27.86 33.96 -6.07
CA GLU A 132 -28.84 34.86 -6.68
C GLU A 132 -28.62 35.00 -8.20
N GLN A 133 -27.38 35.14 -8.66
CA GLN A 133 -27.08 35.18 -10.10
C GLN A 133 -27.48 33.86 -10.77
N ARG A 134 -27.13 32.71 -10.18
CA ARG A 134 -27.54 31.39 -10.69
C ARG A 134 -29.06 31.23 -10.71
N ALA A 135 -29.77 31.68 -9.68
CA ALA A 135 -31.24 31.66 -9.64
C ALA A 135 -31.89 32.54 -10.71
N ARG A 136 -31.20 33.61 -11.13
CA ARG A 136 -31.60 34.47 -12.26
C ARG A 136 -31.25 33.87 -13.62
N GLY A 137 -30.64 32.68 -13.64
CA GLY A 137 -30.25 31.97 -14.86
C GLY A 137 -28.89 32.35 -15.41
N LEU A 138 -28.08 33.15 -14.70
CA LEU A 138 -26.72 33.46 -15.13
C LEU A 138 -25.83 32.23 -15.03
N VAL A 139 -25.36 31.76 -16.17
CA VAL A 139 -24.46 30.61 -16.29
C VAL A 139 -23.26 31.01 -17.15
N TRP A 140 -22.09 30.49 -16.81
CA TRP A 140 -20.93 30.60 -17.68
C TRP A 140 -21.07 29.65 -18.86
N ASP A 141 -21.12 30.18 -20.07
CA ASP A 141 -21.08 29.39 -21.29
C ASP A 141 -19.61 29.05 -21.60
N GLU A 142 -19.22 27.80 -21.33
CA GLU A 142 -17.86 27.30 -21.58
C GLU A 142 -17.46 27.34 -23.06
N PHE A 143 -18.42 27.17 -23.99
CA PHE A 143 -18.12 27.17 -25.42
C PHE A 143 -17.92 28.59 -25.94
N GLN A 144 -18.74 29.53 -25.48
CA GLN A 144 -18.70 30.93 -25.91
C GLN A 144 -17.78 31.81 -25.05
N HIS A 145 -17.23 31.28 -23.94
CA HIS A 145 -16.42 32.02 -22.96
C HIS A 145 -17.09 33.33 -22.52
N ARG A 146 -18.39 33.28 -22.23
CA ARG A 146 -19.15 34.45 -21.77
C ARG A 146 -20.23 34.07 -20.76
N TRP A 147 -20.66 35.06 -19.98
CA TRP A 147 -21.86 34.94 -19.15
C TRP A 147 -23.11 35.02 -20.05
N ALA A 148 -24.03 34.08 -19.85
CA ALA A 148 -25.31 33.99 -20.55
C ALA A 148 -26.48 34.00 -19.56
#